data_AF-A0A954IHL0-F1
#
_entry.id   AF-A0A954IHL0-F1
#
_cell.length_a   1.000
_cell.length_b   1.000
_cell.length_c   1.000
_cell.angle_alpha   90.00
_cell.angle_beta   90.00
_cell.angle_gamma   90.00
#
_symmetry.space_group_name_H-M   'P 1'
#
loop_
_entity.id
_entity.type
_entity.pdbx_description
1 polymer ?
#
loop_
_entity_poly.entity_id
_entity_poly.type
_entity_poly.pdbx_seq_one_letter_code
_entity_poly.pdbx_strand_id
1 'polypeptide(L)'
;ATPDADLRMGIEGVMAGYILIRGESGLAFLEDCKMKTQVYRTPQGEEKRLPFAETYATMQALRFLWSDEPDIIDRDRLRQSMRILLKRKDMADLVIADLARWKDWEIQDELMAMYDDPTFDVPSIKRQIVRFLFNCSQDVERTPDGEAGPLPPHAEKALANLTVLEEKDPRTVINAKRYLIR
;
A
#
# COMPACT_ATOMS: atom_id res chain seq x y z
N ALA A 1 7.92 -25.86 6.99
CA ALA A 1 7.38 -26.37 5.72
C ALA A 1 8.02 -25.58 4.58
N THR A 2 8.48 -26.26 3.53
CA THR A 2 9.00 -25.59 2.33
C THR A 2 7.84 -24.93 1.58
N PRO A 3 7.90 -23.64 1.26
CA PRO A 3 6.89 -22.97 0.46
C PRO A 3 6.77 -23.54 -0.95
N ASP A 4 5.63 -24.16 -1.26
CA ASP A 4 5.29 -24.59 -2.62
C ASP A 4 4.61 -23.44 -3.39
N ALA A 5 4.84 -23.37 -4.70
CA ALA A 5 4.47 -22.25 -5.56
C ALA A 5 3.03 -22.37 -6.11
N ASP A 6 2.48 -23.58 -6.14
CA ASP A 6 1.18 -23.85 -6.73
C ASP A 6 0.08 -23.81 -5.68
N LEU A 7 -0.68 -22.70 -5.69
CA LEU A 7 -2.00 -22.55 -5.07
C LEU A 7 -2.05 -22.67 -3.54
N ARG A 8 -1.72 -21.58 -2.85
CA ARG A 8 -2.06 -21.41 -1.43
C ARG A 8 -3.30 -20.54 -1.26
N MET A 9 -4.48 -21.14 -1.41
CA MET A 9 -5.72 -20.53 -0.88
C MET A 9 -5.76 -20.71 0.64
N GLY A 10 -6.03 -19.65 1.41
CA GLY A 10 -6.26 -19.72 2.86
C GLY A 10 -5.04 -19.42 3.75
N ILE A 11 -3.85 -19.19 3.18
CA ILE A 11 -2.68 -18.82 4.00
C ILE A 11 -2.84 -17.42 4.63
N GLU A 12 -3.54 -16.52 3.96
CA GLU A 12 -3.95 -15.22 4.49
C GLU A 12 -4.81 -15.37 5.76
N GLY A 13 -5.71 -16.35 5.80
CA GLY A 13 -6.53 -16.64 6.98
C GLY A 13 -5.69 -17.17 8.14
N VAL A 14 -4.69 -18.01 7.86
CA VAL A 14 -3.74 -18.47 8.89
C VAL A 14 -2.90 -17.31 9.43
N MET A 15 -2.43 -16.41 8.56
CA MET A 15 -1.68 -15.23 8.95
C MET A 15 -2.53 -14.25 9.78
N ALA A 16 -3.77 -14.00 9.35
CA ALA A 16 -4.72 -13.17 10.09
C ALA A 16 -4.99 -13.79 11.48
N GLY A 17 -5.34 -15.07 11.54
CA GLY A 17 -5.56 -15.79 12.81
C GLY A 17 -4.34 -15.77 13.73
N TYR A 18 -3.13 -15.86 13.18
CA TYR A 18 -1.91 -15.72 13.97
C TYR A 18 -1.79 -14.32 14.60
N ILE A 19 -2.09 -13.25 13.85
CA ILE A 19 -2.10 -11.89 14.39
C ILE A 19 -3.22 -11.71 15.43
N LEU A 20 -4.42 -12.25 15.19
CA LEU A 20 -5.53 -12.19 16.16
C LEU A 20 -5.15 -12.79 17.52
N ILE A 21 -4.40 -13.90 17.53
CA ILE A 21 -3.97 -14.57 18.76
C ILE A 21 -2.81 -13.82 19.44
N ARG A 22 -1.89 -13.25 18.65
CA ARG A 22 -0.59 -12.74 19.13
C ARG A 22 -0.51 -11.21 19.21
N GLY A 23 -1.52 -10.51 18.73
CA GLY A 23 -1.55 -9.05 18.60
C GLY A 23 -0.34 -8.51 17.84
N GLU A 24 0.18 -7.38 18.30
CA GLU A 24 1.34 -6.70 17.69
C GLU A 24 2.58 -7.60 17.56
N SER A 25 2.80 -8.53 18.49
CA SER A 25 3.93 -9.45 18.42
C SER A 25 3.82 -10.40 17.23
N GLY A 26 2.61 -10.80 16.86
CA GLY A 26 2.33 -11.61 15.68
C GLY A 26 2.55 -10.82 14.39
N LEU A 27 2.10 -9.57 14.38
CA LEU A 27 2.32 -8.65 13.27
C LEU A 27 3.82 -8.41 13.01
N ALA A 28 4.57 -8.05 14.05
CA ALA A 28 6.02 -7.81 13.94
C ALA A 28 6.77 -9.03 13.41
N PHE A 29 6.41 -10.24 13.86
CA PHE A 29 6.98 -11.47 13.34
C PHE A 29 6.71 -11.66 11.84
N LEU A 30 5.48 -11.43 11.38
CA LEU A 30 5.13 -11.54 9.97
C LEU A 30 5.78 -10.43 9.12
N GLU A 31 5.93 -9.22 9.65
CA GLU A 31 6.68 -8.17 8.98
C GLU A 31 8.12 -8.61 8.69
N ASP A 32 8.81 -9.15 9.67
CA ASP A 32 10.20 -9.57 9.53
C ASP A 32 10.34 -10.72 8.52
N CYS A 33 9.51 -11.76 8.65
CA CYS A 33 9.68 -12.98 7.86
C CYS A 33 8.93 -13.01 6.52
N LYS A 34 7.97 -12.10 6.29
CA LYS A 34 7.13 -12.06 5.07
C LYS A 34 7.15 -10.75 4.32
N MET A 35 7.56 -9.63 4.92
CA MET A 35 7.46 -8.30 4.30
C MET A 35 8.83 -7.65 4.08
N LYS A 36 9.65 -7.57 5.12
CA LYS A 36 10.99 -6.94 5.07
C LYS A 36 11.99 -7.80 4.30
N THR A 37 11.97 -9.12 4.52
CA THR A 37 12.85 -10.05 3.81
C THR A 37 12.34 -10.39 2.40
N GLN A 38 13.29 -10.55 1.46
CA GLN A 38 13.03 -11.10 0.13
C GLN A 38 13.34 -12.59 0.01
N VAL A 39 13.82 -13.20 1.09
CA VAL A 39 14.32 -14.57 1.14
C VAL A 39 13.86 -15.31 2.39
N TYR A 40 13.85 -16.64 2.31
CA TYR A 40 13.65 -17.54 3.45
C TYR A 40 14.73 -18.62 3.45
N ARG A 41 15.01 -19.21 4.62
CA ARG A 41 15.94 -20.34 4.76
C ARG A 41 15.18 -21.66 4.74
N THR A 42 15.63 -22.63 3.94
CA THR A 42 15.14 -24.00 3.96
C THR A 42 15.62 -24.74 5.21
N PRO A 43 15.02 -25.89 5.58
CA PRO A 43 15.56 -26.73 6.65
C PRO A 43 17.02 -27.16 6.45
N GLN A 44 17.48 -27.18 5.20
CA GLN A 44 18.86 -27.51 4.83
C GLN A 44 19.80 -26.29 4.91
N GLY A 45 19.31 -25.11 5.31
CA GLY A 45 20.08 -23.89 5.47
C GLY A 45 20.23 -23.05 4.20
N GLU A 46 19.64 -23.48 3.07
CA GLU A 46 19.70 -22.77 1.79
C GLU A 46 18.82 -21.52 1.81
N GLU A 47 19.32 -20.42 1.26
CA GLU A 47 18.54 -19.21 1.07
C GLU A 47 17.77 -19.28 -0.27
N LYS A 48 16.45 -19.13 -0.20
CA LYS A 48 15.55 -19.14 -1.37
C LYS A 48 14.71 -17.88 -1.40
N ARG A 49 14.37 -17.40 -2.60
CA ARG A 49 13.46 -16.26 -2.77
C ARG A 49 12.12 -16.54 -2.11
N LEU A 50 11.64 -15.60 -1.31
CA LEU A 50 10.32 -15.67 -0.72
C LEU A 50 9.26 -15.63 -1.84
N PRO A 51 8.35 -16.62 -1.91
CA PRO A 51 7.28 -16.61 -2.91
C PRO A 51 6.41 -15.37 -2.78
N PHE A 52 6.02 -14.78 -3.92
CA PHE A 52 5.11 -13.64 -3.98
C PHE A 52 3.83 -13.87 -3.15
N ALA A 53 3.25 -15.07 -3.26
CA ALA A 53 2.03 -15.45 -2.56
C ALA A 53 2.11 -15.30 -1.02
N GLU A 54 3.28 -15.48 -0.41
CA GLU A 54 3.48 -15.31 1.04
C GLU A 54 3.36 -13.84 1.45
N THR A 55 3.96 -12.96 0.66
CA THR A 55 3.91 -11.51 0.90
C THR A 55 2.52 -10.98 0.61
N TYR A 56 1.92 -11.44 -0.50
CA TYR A 56 0.56 -11.07 -0.88
C TYR A 56 -0.45 -11.51 0.18
N ALA A 57 -0.34 -12.73 0.70
CA ALA A 57 -1.18 -13.23 1.78
C ALA A 57 -1.06 -12.41 3.06
N THR A 58 0.16 -11.97 3.40
CA THR A 58 0.37 -11.07 4.56
C THR A 58 -0.34 -9.74 4.34
N MET A 59 -0.23 -9.15 3.14
CA MET A 59 -0.97 -7.94 2.77
C MET A 59 -2.50 -8.14 2.87
N GLN A 60 -3.02 -9.30 2.44
CA GLN A 60 -4.45 -9.61 2.58
C GLN A 60 -4.86 -9.75 4.06
N ALA A 61 -4.02 -10.32 4.91
CA ALA A 61 -4.27 -10.37 6.35
C ALA A 61 -4.36 -8.95 6.96
N LEU A 62 -3.50 -8.01 6.53
CA LEU A 62 -3.58 -6.61 6.97
C LEU A 62 -4.88 -5.94 6.50
N ARG A 63 -5.36 -6.23 5.29
CA ARG A 63 -6.65 -5.72 4.78
C ARG A 63 -7.84 -6.21 5.58
N PHE A 64 -7.81 -7.49 5.98
CA PHE A 64 -8.81 -8.07 6.86
C PHE A 64 -8.80 -7.39 8.23
N LEU A 65 -7.63 -7.28 8.87
CA LEU A 65 -7.52 -6.58 10.16
C LEU A 65 -8.01 -5.13 10.10
N TRP A 66 -7.70 -4.42 9.00
CA TRP A 66 -8.17 -3.05 8.80
C TRP A 66 -9.70 -2.93 8.74
N SER A 67 -10.37 -3.90 8.10
CA SER A 67 -11.78 -3.80 7.72
C SER A 67 -12.71 -4.51 8.71
N ASP A 68 -12.32 -5.69 9.15
CA ASP A 68 -13.17 -6.63 9.89
C ASP A 68 -12.80 -6.71 11.38
N GLU A 69 -11.55 -6.42 11.75
CA GLU A 69 -11.02 -6.57 13.12
C GLU A 69 -10.21 -5.35 13.59
N PRO A 70 -10.79 -4.12 13.54
CA PRO A 70 -10.05 -2.87 13.76
C PRO A 70 -9.57 -2.66 15.19
N ASP A 71 -10.07 -3.44 16.15
CA ASP A 71 -9.74 -3.31 17.58
C ASP A 71 -8.49 -4.13 17.99
N ILE A 72 -7.96 -4.95 17.09
CA ILE A 72 -6.83 -5.85 17.39
C ILE A 72 -5.49 -5.14 17.19
N ILE A 73 -5.36 -4.38 16.11
CA ILE A 73 -4.18 -3.58 15.80
C ILE A 73 -4.65 -2.19 15.42
N ASP A 74 -4.01 -1.17 16.00
CA ASP A 74 -4.28 0.22 15.66
C ASP A 74 -4.09 0.51 14.16
N ARG A 75 -4.93 1.40 13.61
CA ARG A 75 -4.93 1.72 12.18
C ARG A 75 -3.63 2.36 11.71
N ASP A 76 -3.01 3.20 12.53
CA ASP A 76 -1.72 3.81 12.18
C ASP A 76 -0.62 2.74 12.20
N ARG A 77 -0.70 1.77 13.12
CA ARG A 77 0.21 0.63 13.13
C ARG A 77 0.07 -0.24 11.88
N LEU A 78 -1.16 -0.47 11.38
CA LEU A 78 -1.39 -1.19 10.12
C LEU A 78 -0.91 -0.42 8.89
N ARG A 79 -1.10 0.91 8.86
CA ARG A 79 -0.53 1.78 7.82
C ARG A 79 0.99 1.65 7.78
N GLN A 80 1.67 1.72 8.93
CA GLN A 80 3.11 1.51 9.01
C GLN A 80 3.55 0.15 8.45
N SER A 81 2.83 -0.93 8.75
CA SER A 81 3.09 -2.25 8.15
C SER A 81 2.94 -2.20 6.63
N MET A 82 1.85 -1.61 6.13
CA MET A 82 1.57 -1.52 4.70
C MET A 82 2.65 -0.71 3.96
N ARG A 83 3.17 0.37 4.56
CA ARG A 83 4.29 1.16 4.03
C ARG A 83 5.57 0.34 3.83
N ILE A 84 5.82 -0.73 4.61
CA ILE A 84 6.97 -1.64 4.39
C ILE A 84 6.96 -2.22 2.98
N LEU A 85 5.77 -2.52 2.45
CA LEU A 85 5.60 -3.13 1.12
C LEU A 85 5.78 -2.15 -0.03
N LEU A 86 5.82 -0.84 0.20
CA LEU A 86 6.14 0.16 -0.85
C LEU A 86 7.50 -0.11 -1.48
N LYS A 87 8.45 -0.65 -0.70
CA LYS A 87 9.80 -1.01 -1.16
C LYS A 87 9.83 -2.26 -2.05
N ARG A 88 8.71 -2.98 -2.18
CA ARG A 88 8.60 -4.17 -3.02
C ARG A 88 7.91 -3.80 -4.33
N LYS A 89 8.70 -3.69 -5.39
CA LYS A 89 8.24 -3.30 -6.73
C LYS A 89 7.03 -4.09 -7.22
N ASP A 90 6.97 -5.38 -6.90
CA ASP A 90 5.87 -6.29 -7.28
C ASP A 90 4.58 -6.10 -6.45
N MET A 91 4.62 -5.28 -5.39
CA MET A 91 3.47 -4.94 -4.53
C MET A 91 3.08 -3.46 -4.57
N ALA A 92 3.99 -2.59 -5.01
CA ALA A 92 3.87 -1.15 -4.80
C ALA A 92 2.55 -0.55 -5.33
N ASP A 93 2.06 -0.94 -6.51
CA ASP A 93 0.80 -0.43 -7.03
C ASP A 93 -0.41 -0.85 -6.17
N LEU A 94 -0.46 -2.11 -5.71
CA LEU A 94 -1.51 -2.58 -4.80
C LEU A 94 -1.46 -1.82 -3.46
N VAL A 95 -0.26 -1.63 -2.92
CA VAL A 95 -0.02 -0.95 -1.65
C VAL A 95 -0.42 0.52 -1.71
N ILE A 96 -0.05 1.24 -2.77
CA ILE A 96 -0.45 2.65 -2.96
C ILE A 96 -1.99 2.76 -3.06
N ALA A 97 -2.64 1.80 -3.72
CA ALA A 97 -4.10 1.78 -3.80
C ALA A 97 -4.77 1.55 -2.44
N ASP A 98 -4.21 0.67 -1.60
CA ASP A 98 -4.70 0.44 -0.24
C ASP A 98 -4.47 1.66 0.65
N LEU A 99 -3.26 2.23 0.65
CA LEU A 99 -2.92 3.41 1.44
C LEU A 99 -3.78 4.63 1.05
N ALA A 100 -4.14 4.76 -0.23
CA ALA A 100 -5.12 5.77 -0.67
C ALA A 100 -6.51 5.54 -0.06
N ARG A 101 -7.00 4.29 -0.05
CA ARG A 101 -8.29 3.94 0.58
C ARG A 101 -8.26 4.12 2.08
N TRP A 102 -7.10 3.90 2.69
CA TRP A 102 -6.85 4.07 4.11
C TRP A 102 -6.56 5.52 4.48
N LYS A 103 -6.62 6.47 3.53
CA LYS A 103 -6.33 7.89 3.74
C LYS A 103 -4.98 8.15 4.42
N ASP A 104 -3.99 7.36 4.09
CA ASP A 104 -2.63 7.56 4.59
C ASP A 104 -1.93 8.64 3.77
N TRP A 105 -2.28 9.91 4.00
CA TRP A 105 -1.83 11.04 3.19
C TRP A 105 -0.39 11.50 3.47
N GLU A 106 0.25 10.97 4.50
CA GLU A 106 1.60 11.37 4.90
C GLU A 106 2.67 10.92 3.91
N ILE A 107 2.39 9.89 3.10
CA ILE A 107 3.37 9.27 2.20
C ILE A 107 3.60 10.04 0.89
N GLN A 108 3.00 11.22 0.71
CA GLN A 108 3.12 11.99 -0.54
C GLN A 108 4.57 12.21 -0.99
N ASP A 109 5.48 12.53 -0.06
CA ASP A 109 6.89 12.77 -0.40
C ASP A 109 7.60 11.47 -0.81
N GLU A 110 7.29 10.36 -0.14
CA GLU A 110 7.82 9.04 -0.50
C GLU A 110 7.33 8.62 -1.89
N LEU A 111 6.08 8.91 -2.23
CA LEU A 111 5.53 8.62 -3.55
C LEU A 111 6.13 9.49 -4.66
N MET A 112 6.38 10.77 -4.40
CA MET A 112 7.06 11.64 -5.37
C MET A 112 8.51 11.20 -5.58
N ALA A 113 9.21 10.81 -4.52
CA ALA A 113 10.55 10.22 -4.65
C ALA A 113 10.52 8.89 -5.43
N MET A 114 9.53 8.03 -5.17
CA MET A 114 9.31 6.77 -5.88
C MET A 114 8.99 7.00 -7.37
N TYR A 115 8.26 8.06 -7.71
CA TYR A 115 7.94 8.40 -9.11
C TYR A 115 9.19 8.63 -9.96
N ASP A 116 10.24 9.15 -9.32
CA ASP A 116 11.50 9.55 -9.94
C ASP A 116 12.56 8.44 -9.89
N ASP A 117 12.34 7.40 -9.10
CA ASP A 117 13.24 6.26 -8.97
C ASP A 117 13.10 5.30 -10.18
N PRO A 118 14.16 5.08 -10.98
CA PRO A 118 14.15 4.13 -12.10
C PRO A 118 13.77 2.70 -11.70
N THR A 119 14.00 2.31 -10.44
CA THR A 119 13.60 1.01 -9.89
C THR A 119 12.09 0.82 -9.97
N PHE A 120 11.33 1.89 -9.78
CA PHE A 120 9.86 1.91 -9.76
C PHE A 120 9.27 2.50 -11.04
N ASP A 121 10.05 2.60 -12.13
CA ASP A 121 9.57 3.04 -13.45
C ASP A 121 8.70 1.95 -14.11
N VAL A 122 7.51 1.77 -13.55
CA VAL A 122 6.48 0.83 -13.99
C VAL A 122 5.21 1.64 -14.24
N PRO A 123 4.58 1.52 -15.42
CA PRO A 123 3.40 2.32 -15.74
C PRO A 123 2.23 2.16 -14.75
N SER A 124 2.04 0.98 -14.14
CA SER A 124 0.99 0.78 -13.12
C SER A 124 1.27 1.56 -11.84
N ILE A 125 2.51 1.52 -11.33
CA ILE A 125 2.95 2.25 -10.14
C ILE A 125 2.79 3.75 -10.35
N LYS A 126 3.32 4.31 -11.45
CA LYS A 126 3.21 5.75 -11.75
C LYS A 126 1.76 6.22 -11.84
N ARG A 127 0.90 5.46 -12.53
CA ARG A 127 -0.55 5.77 -12.56
C ARG A 127 -1.17 5.73 -11.17
N GLN A 128 -0.75 4.79 -10.33
CA GLN A 128 -1.31 4.65 -8.99
C GLN A 128 -0.86 5.76 -8.04
N ILE A 129 0.37 6.27 -8.19
CA ILE A 129 0.84 7.49 -7.50
C ILE A 129 -0.04 8.68 -7.88
N VAL A 130 -0.29 8.90 -9.18
CA VAL A 130 -1.19 9.99 -9.63
C VAL A 130 -2.59 9.84 -9.04
N ARG A 131 -3.15 8.63 -9.01
CA ARG A 131 -4.47 8.38 -8.43
C ARG A 131 -4.50 8.61 -6.92
N PHE A 132 -3.44 8.25 -6.21
CA PHE A 132 -3.30 8.56 -4.80
C PHE A 132 -3.34 10.07 -4.57
N LEU A 133 -2.54 10.85 -5.31
CA LEU A 133 -2.51 12.30 -5.19
C LEU A 133 -3.86 12.92 -5.57
N PHE A 134 -4.52 12.40 -6.60
CA PHE A 134 -5.88 12.83 -6.94
C PHE A 134 -6.85 12.59 -5.79
N ASN A 135 -6.92 11.38 -5.23
CA ASN A 135 -7.81 11.07 -4.12
C ASN A 135 -7.50 11.95 -2.89
N CYS A 136 -6.22 12.16 -2.58
CA CYS A 136 -5.78 13.04 -1.50
C CYS A 136 -6.22 14.49 -1.74
N SER A 137 -6.14 15.00 -2.97
CA SER A 137 -6.62 16.35 -3.33
C SER A 137 -8.14 16.51 -3.23
N GLN A 138 -8.88 15.41 -3.31
CA GLN A 138 -10.35 15.41 -3.19
C GLN A 138 -10.82 15.17 -1.75
N ASP A 139 -9.91 14.88 -0.81
CA ASP A 139 -10.23 14.66 0.59
C ASP A 139 -10.45 16.00 1.32
N VAL A 140 -11.56 16.64 0.96
CA VAL A 140 -12.02 17.92 1.51
C VAL A 140 -13.32 17.69 2.25
N GLU A 141 -13.43 18.27 3.44
CA GLU A 141 -14.70 18.27 4.19
C GLU A 141 -15.79 18.96 3.36
N ARG A 142 -17.00 18.40 3.38
CA ARG A 142 -18.15 18.97 2.68
C ARG A 142 -19.25 19.31 3.66
N THR A 143 -19.88 20.46 3.46
CA THR A 143 -21.07 20.84 4.22
C THR A 143 -22.23 19.90 3.91
N PRO A 144 -23.30 19.85 4.72
CA PRO A 144 -24.50 19.08 4.41
C PRO A 144 -25.13 19.42 3.05
N ASP A 145 -24.95 20.66 2.58
CA ASP A 145 -25.43 21.16 1.28
C ASP A 145 -24.48 20.80 0.12
N GLY A 146 -23.38 20.11 0.40
CA GLY A 146 -22.43 19.59 -0.59
C GLY A 146 -21.31 20.55 -0.99
N GLU A 147 -21.26 21.75 -0.40
CA GLU A 147 -20.21 22.74 -0.64
C GLU A 147 -18.89 22.27 -0.02
N ALA A 148 -17.78 22.43 -0.76
CA ALA A 148 -16.46 22.09 -0.26
C ALA A 148 -16.01 23.13 0.78
N GLY A 149 -15.59 22.66 1.95
CA GLY A 149 -14.96 23.47 2.97
C GLY A 149 -13.54 23.92 2.58
N PRO A 150 -12.81 24.57 3.49
CA PRO A 150 -11.41 24.95 3.28
C PRO A 150 -10.56 23.73 2.91
N LEU A 151 -9.64 23.93 1.97
CA LEU A 151 -8.75 22.87 1.53
C LEU A 151 -7.77 22.50 2.67
N PRO A 152 -7.75 21.25 3.14
CA PRO A 152 -6.81 20.87 4.19
C PRO A 152 -5.37 20.78 3.66
N PRO A 153 -4.34 20.87 4.55
CA PRO A 153 -2.94 20.92 4.13
C PRO A 153 -2.48 19.74 3.25
N HIS A 154 -2.99 18.53 3.52
CA HIS A 154 -2.65 17.36 2.70
C HIS A 154 -3.19 17.47 1.28
N ALA A 155 -4.38 18.04 1.10
CA ALA A 155 -5.02 18.20 -0.20
C ALA A 155 -4.35 19.33 -1.01
N GLU A 156 -3.95 20.42 -0.35
CA GLU A 156 -3.12 21.48 -0.96
C GLU A 156 -1.81 20.91 -1.50
N LYS A 157 -1.09 20.14 -0.67
CA LYS A 157 0.16 19.48 -1.06
C LYS A 157 -0.06 18.52 -2.24
N ALA A 158 -1.15 17.77 -2.23
CA ALA A 158 -1.47 16.82 -3.28
C ALA A 158 -1.76 17.52 -4.62
N LEU A 159 -2.45 18.67 -4.60
CA LEU A 159 -2.64 19.50 -5.79
C LEU A 159 -1.30 20.02 -6.34
N ALA A 160 -0.43 20.53 -5.47
CA ALA A 160 0.88 21.02 -5.89
C ALA A 160 1.72 19.89 -6.55
N ASN A 161 1.73 18.70 -5.94
CA ASN A 161 2.38 17.52 -6.51
C ASN A 161 1.78 17.09 -7.86
N LEU A 162 0.45 17.16 -8.01
CA LEU A 162 -0.21 16.88 -9.29
C LEU A 162 0.21 17.86 -10.37
N THR A 163 0.31 19.16 -10.07
CA THR A 163 0.79 20.17 -11.02
C THR A 163 2.22 19.84 -11.49
N VAL A 164 3.11 19.46 -10.57
CA VAL A 164 4.47 19.01 -10.91
C VAL A 164 4.44 17.80 -11.86
N LEU A 165 3.59 16.81 -11.61
CA LEU A 165 3.47 15.64 -12.48
C LEU A 165 2.80 15.95 -13.83
N GLU A 166 1.89 16.92 -13.89
CA GLU A 166 1.26 17.36 -15.14
C GLU A 166 2.27 18.04 -16.08
N GLU A 167 3.19 18.83 -15.54
CA GLU A 167 4.27 19.44 -16.30
C GLU A 167 5.31 18.41 -16.74
N LYS A 168 5.66 17.48 -15.84
CA LYS A 168 6.72 16.49 -16.06
C LYS A 168 6.31 15.31 -16.93
N ASP A 169 5.11 14.77 -16.73
CA ASP A 169 4.60 13.57 -17.40
C ASP A 169 3.08 13.66 -17.65
N PRO A 170 2.65 14.57 -18.55
CA PRO A 170 1.23 14.82 -18.81
C PRO A 170 0.50 13.57 -19.32
N ARG A 171 1.20 12.68 -20.05
CA ARG A 171 0.61 11.47 -20.60
C ARG A 171 0.18 10.51 -19.48
N THR A 172 1.03 10.30 -18.49
CA THR A 172 0.68 9.43 -17.36
C THR A 172 -0.48 10.03 -16.56
N VAL A 173 -0.49 11.34 -16.32
CA VAL A 173 -1.57 11.98 -15.58
C VAL A 173 -2.92 11.85 -16.31
N ILE A 174 -2.96 12.14 -17.61
CA ILE A 174 -4.17 11.98 -18.44
C ILE A 174 -4.67 10.53 -18.38
N ASN A 175 -3.77 9.56 -18.54
CA ASN A 175 -4.13 8.14 -18.51
C ASN A 175 -4.63 7.68 -17.13
N ALA A 176 -4.05 8.20 -16.05
CA ALA A 176 -4.47 7.89 -14.69
C ALA A 176 -5.88 8.43 -14.41
N LYS A 177 -6.15 9.69 -14.83
CA LYS A 177 -7.44 10.38 -14.63
C LYS A 177 -8.60 9.78 -15.44
N ARG A 178 -8.33 9.22 -16.64
CA ARG A 178 -9.37 8.61 -17.51
C ARG A 178 -10.25 7.58 -16.81
N TYR A 179 -9.71 6.85 -15.82
CA TYR A 179 -10.43 5.78 -15.10
C TYR A 179 -10.99 6.23 -13.74
N LEU A 180 -10.83 7.50 -13.36
CA LEU A 180 -11.37 8.07 -12.12
C LEU A 180 -12.78 8.65 -12.31
N ILE A 181 -13.19 8.89 -13.55
CA ILE A 181 -14.52 9.36 -13.91
C ILE A 181 -15.37 8.12 -14.20
N ARG A 182 -16.21 7.73 -13.24
CA ARG A 182 -17.34 6.81 -13.42
C ARG A 182 -18.60 7.45 -12.85
#